data_AF-A0A561WHB6-F1
#
_entry.id   AF-A0A561WHB6-F1
#
_cell.length_a   1.000
_cell.length_b   1.000
_cell.length_c   1.000
_cell.angle_alpha   90.00
_cell.angle_beta   90.00
_cell.angle_gamma   90.00
#
_symmetry.space_group_name_H-M   'P 1'
#
loop_
_entity.id
_entity.type
_entity.pdbx_description
1 polymer ?
#
loop_
_entity_poly.entity_id
_entity_poly.type
_entity_poly.pdbx_seq_one_letter_code
_entity_poly.pdbx_strand_id
1 'polypeptide(L)'
;MENLEVDIDALRRGADELTQAKEEVRQAFETFQAALGSYAQAFGGDEIGMLVGVAHQACVDALTECLSTNVAELESYADGLHGMAENYRAIEEDVTASFRSILGSLGG
;
A
#
# COMPACT_ATOMS: atom_id res chain seq x y z
N MET A 1 -23.15 11.27 20.76
CA MET A 1 -22.11 11.24 19.72
C MET A 1 -20.89 11.84 20.34
N GLU A 2 -19.84 11.04 20.53
CA GLU A 2 -18.53 11.57 20.90
C GLU A 2 -18.02 12.46 19.77
N ASN A 3 -17.28 13.52 20.11
CA ASN A 3 -16.58 14.32 19.11
C ASN A 3 -15.51 13.43 18.47
N LEU A 4 -15.56 13.29 17.15
CA LEU A 4 -14.51 12.63 16.39
C LEU A 4 -13.33 13.59 16.29
N GLU A 5 -12.27 13.30 17.02
CA GLU A 5 -10.99 14.02 16.93
C GLU A 5 -10.08 13.25 15.97
N VAL A 6 -9.72 13.87 14.84
CA VAL A 6 -8.92 13.24 13.79
C VAL A 6 -7.53 13.87 13.76
N ASP A 7 -6.51 13.06 14.00
CA ASP A 7 -5.12 13.47 13.80
C ASP A 7 -4.74 13.33 12.31
N ILE A 8 -4.88 14.42 11.57
CA ILE A 8 -4.56 14.50 10.13
C ILE A 8 -3.08 14.19 9.87
N ASP A 9 -2.18 14.62 10.76
CA ASP A 9 -0.74 14.37 10.60
C ASP A 9 -0.43 12.88 10.82
N ALA A 10 -1.12 12.22 11.75
CA ALA A 10 -1.01 10.78 11.92
C ALA A 10 -1.52 10.01 10.69
N LEU A 11 -2.62 10.43 10.07
CA LEU A 11 -3.11 9.81 8.83
C LEU A 11 -2.07 9.90 7.72
N ARG A 12 -1.46 11.07 7.52
CA ARG A 12 -0.41 11.26 6.50
C ARG A 12 0.83 10.44 6.79
N ARG A 13 1.32 10.46 8.04
CA ARG A 13 2.45 9.62 8.44
C ARG A 13 2.18 8.14 8.18
N GLY A 14 1.00 7.66 8.55
CA GLY A 14 0.61 6.27 8.30
C GLY A 14 0.55 5.93 6.81
N ALA A 15 0.06 6.85 5.97
CA ALA A 15 0.06 6.67 4.52
C ALA A 15 1.48 6.58 3.94
N ASP A 16 2.39 7.43 4.41
CA ASP A 16 3.79 7.44 3.99
C ASP A 16 4.53 6.17 4.45
N GLU A 17 4.28 5.72 5.68
CA GLU A 17 4.81 4.47 6.23
C GLU A 17 4.33 3.24 5.43
N LEU A 18 3.04 3.19 5.06
CA LEU A 18 2.51 2.13 4.20
C LEU A 18 3.11 2.15 2.80
N THR A 19 3.33 3.35 2.24
CA THR A 19 3.98 3.51 0.94
C THR A 19 5.42 3.01 0.97
N GLN A 20 6.15 3.30 2.05
CA GLN A 20 7.50 2.79 2.25
C GLN A 20 7.49 1.26 2.41
N ALA A 21 6.62 0.71 3.25
CA ALA A 21 6.52 -0.73 3.48
C ALA A 21 6.18 -1.49 2.18
N LYS A 22 5.27 -0.94 1.35
CA LYS A 22 4.95 -1.46 0.01
C LYS A 22 6.21 -1.58 -0.84
N GLU A 23 7.03 -0.54 -0.88
CA GLU A 23 8.24 -0.48 -1.68
C GLU A 23 9.31 -1.48 -1.19
N GLU A 24 9.47 -1.62 0.14
CA GLU A 24 10.36 -2.62 0.72
C GLU A 24 9.95 -4.06 0.36
N VAL A 25 8.64 -4.36 0.44
CA VAL A 25 8.10 -5.67 0.04
C VAL A 25 8.32 -5.92 -1.45
N ARG A 26 8.08 -4.92 -2.31
CA ARG A 26 8.30 -5.03 -3.75
C ARG A 26 9.75 -5.36 -4.08
N GLN A 27 10.70 -4.63 -3.51
CA GLN A 27 12.14 -4.85 -3.74
C GLN A 27 12.61 -6.23 -3.23
N ALA A 28 12.14 -6.64 -2.05
CA ALA A 28 12.44 -7.97 -1.52
C ALA A 28 11.91 -9.07 -2.43
N PHE A 29 10.70 -8.89 -2.97
CA PHE A 29 10.09 -9.85 -3.86
C PHE A 29 10.78 -9.93 -5.23
N GLU A 30 11.18 -8.80 -5.82
CA GLU A 30 11.97 -8.77 -7.06
C GLU A 30 13.32 -9.50 -6.89
N THR A 31 13.99 -9.27 -5.76
CA THR A 31 15.23 -9.98 -5.41
C THR A 31 15.00 -11.48 -5.30
N PHE A 32 13.90 -11.88 -4.66
CA PHE A 32 13.54 -13.28 -4.52
C PHE A 32 13.23 -13.95 -5.87
N GLN A 33 12.48 -13.29 -6.76
CA GLN A 33 12.21 -13.80 -8.11
C GLN A 33 13.50 -13.96 -8.93
N ALA A 34 14.42 -13.01 -8.84
CA ALA A 34 15.72 -13.11 -9.52
C ALA A 34 16.51 -14.34 -9.04
N ALA A 35 16.50 -14.62 -7.73
CA ALA A 35 17.12 -15.82 -7.17
C ALA A 35 16.45 -17.10 -7.67
N LEU A 36 15.12 -17.15 -7.70
CA LEU A 36 14.36 -18.30 -8.22
C LEU A 36 14.63 -18.58 -9.70
N GLY A 37 14.76 -17.54 -10.52
CA GLY A 37 15.09 -17.67 -11.94
C GLY A 37 16.37 -18.48 -12.19
N SER A 38 17.32 -18.46 -11.24
CA SER A 38 18.54 -19.27 -11.32
C SER A 38 18.31 -20.77 -11.17
N TYR A 39 17.22 -21.18 -10.52
CA TYR A 39 16.88 -22.59 -10.27
C TYR A 39 15.98 -23.20 -11.36
N ALA A 40 15.37 -22.40 -12.22
CA ALA A 40 14.41 -22.87 -13.23
C ALA A 40 14.98 -23.95 -14.18
N GLN A 41 16.29 -23.98 -14.40
CA GLN A 41 16.98 -24.97 -15.24
C GLN A 41 17.75 -26.03 -14.44
N ALA A 42 17.71 -25.97 -13.11
CA ALA A 42 18.52 -26.81 -12.24
C ALA A 42 18.02 -28.25 -12.10
N PHE A 43 16.77 -28.52 -12.51
CA PHE A 43 16.09 -29.79 -12.22
C PHE A 43 16.37 -30.89 -13.25
N GLY A 44 17.02 -30.59 -14.37
CA GLY A 44 17.26 -31.55 -15.44
C GLY A 44 16.03 -31.79 -16.33
N GLY A 45 16.23 -32.54 -17.42
CA GLY A 45 15.20 -32.77 -18.46
C GLY A 45 14.59 -34.18 -18.45
N ASP A 46 14.87 -34.99 -17.44
CA ASP A 46 14.22 -36.28 -17.27
C ASP A 46 12.81 -36.13 -16.65
N GLU A 47 12.07 -37.22 -16.52
CA GLU A 47 10.70 -37.20 -16.00
C GLU A 47 10.60 -36.60 -14.60
N ILE A 48 11.58 -36.91 -13.73
CA ILE A 48 11.64 -36.38 -12.37
C ILE A 48 11.92 -34.87 -12.41
N GLY A 49 12.90 -34.44 -13.22
CA GLY A 49 13.24 -33.04 -13.41
C GLY A 49 12.08 -32.20 -13.93
N MET A 50 11.32 -32.73 -14.89
CA MET A 50 10.10 -32.09 -15.38
C MET A 50 9.04 -31.95 -14.29
N LEU A 51 8.77 -32.99 -13.50
CA LEU A 51 7.81 -32.92 -12.39
C LEU A 51 8.21 -31.89 -11.33
N VAL A 52 9.50 -31.84 -10.99
CA VAL A 52 10.04 -30.83 -10.06
C VAL A 52 9.92 -29.42 -10.65
N GLY A 53 10.19 -29.26 -11.95
CA GLY A 53 10.00 -27.99 -12.65
C GLY A 53 8.55 -27.48 -12.58
N VAL A 54 7.56 -28.37 -12.77
CA VAL A 54 6.14 -28.03 -12.63
C VAL A 54 5.79 -27.63 -11.20
N ALA A 55 6.23 -28.40 -10.20
CA ALA A 55 5.98 -28.09 -8.80
C ALA A 55 6.64 -26.76 -8.38
N HIS A 56 7.87 -26.50 -8.85
CA HIS A 56 8.55 -25.22 -8.66
C HIS A 56 7.72 -24.08 -9.25
N GLN A 57 7.31 -24.17 -10.52
CA GLN A 57 6.52 -23.11 -11.15
C GLN A 57 5.21 -22.83 -10.41
N ALA A 58 4.48 -23.87 -9.99
CA ALA A 58 3.24 -23.71 -9.23
C ALA A 58 3.46 -22.94 -7.90
N CYS A 59 4.55 -23.22 -7.19
CA CYS A 59 4.92 -22.48 -5.98
C CYS A 59 5.29 -21.02 -6.29
N VAL A 60 6.03 -20.78 -7.37
CA VAL A 60 6.39 -19.41 -7.80
C VAL A 60 5.15 -18.61 -8.16
N ASP A 61 4.21 -19.20 -8.92
CA ASP A 61 2.98 -18.53 -9.35
C ASP A 61 2.11 -18.17 -8.14
N ALA A 62 1.88 -19.12 -7.22
CA ALA A 62 1.07 -18.89 -6.02
C ALA A 62 1.65 -17.79 -5.11
N LEU A 63 2.98 -17.77 -4.95
CA LEU A 63 3.63 -16.72 -4.17
C LEU A 63 3.57 -15.36 -4.88
N THR A 64 3.71 -15.35 -6.21
CA THR A 64 3.61 -14.13 -7.01
C THR A 64 2.23 -13.50 -6.91
N GLU A 65 1.18 -14.30 -7.01
CA GLU A 65 -0.20 -13.84 -6.85
C GLU A 65 -0.44 -13.26 -5.45
N CYS A 66 -0.02 -13.98 -4.40
CA CYS A 66 -0.17 -13.55 -3.01
C CYS A 66 0.52 -12.20 -2.75
N LEU A 67 1.79 -12.08 -3.14
CA LEU A 67 2.55 -10.86 -2.88
C LEU A 67 2.07 -9.68 -3.72
N SER A 68 1.71 -9.91 -4.99
CA SER A 68 1.17 -8.85 -5.85
C SER A 68 -0.15 -8.30 -5.30
N THR A 69 -1.01 -9.18 -4.79
CA THR A 69 -2.27 -8.78 -4.15
C THR A 69 -2.02 -7.95 -2.90
N ASN A 70 -1.11 -8.40 -2.03
CA ASN A 70 -0.78 -7.67 -0.80
C ASN A 70 -0.16 -6.29 -1.08
N VAL A 71 0.70 -6.18 -2.10
CA VAL A 71 1.29 -4.90 -2.52
C VAL A 71 0.20 -3.93 -3.01
N ALA A 72 -0.76 -4.41 -3.79
CA ALA A 72 -1.89 -3.59 -4.25
C ALA A 72 -2.81 -3.15 -3.09
N GLU A 73 -3.04 -4.00 -2.10
CA GLU A 73 -3.81 -3.64 -0.89
C GLU A 73 -3.10 -2.58 -0.05
N LEU A 74 -1.78 -2.69 0.13
CA LEU A 74 -0.99 -1.66 0.83
C LEU A 74 -1.07 -0.29 0.13
N GLU A 75 -1.05 -0.28 -1.20
CA GLU A 75 -1.26 0.93 -2.00
C GLU A 75 -2.65 1.52 -1.78
N SER A 76 -3.69 0.69 -1.87
CA SER A 76 -5.08 1.09 -1.61
C SER A 76 -5.25 1.71 -0.21
N TYR A 77 -4.61 1.13 0.82
CA TYR A 77 -4.67 1.66 2.18
C TYR A 77 -3.91 2.99 2.32
N ALA A 78 -2.74 3.11 1.70
CA ALA A 78 -2.00 4.37 1.68
C ALA A 78 -2.81 5.49 1.00
N ASP A 79 -3.39 5.21 -0.16
CA ASP A 79 -4.24 6.15 -0.90
C ASP A 79 -5.48 6.54 -0.09
N GLY A 80 -6.09 5.57 0.60
CA GLY A 80 -7.22 5.81 1.49
C GLY A 80 -6.88 6.75 2.64
N LEU A 81 -5.75 6.55 3.30
CA LEU A 81 -5.30 7.41 4.40
C LEU A 81 -4.95 8.82 3.91
N HIS A 82 -4.26 8.96 2.78
CA HIS A 82 -3.99 10.27 2.16
C HIS A 82 -5.30 10.98 1.80
N GLY A 83 -6.23 10.27 1.15
CA GLY A 83 -7.54 10.82 0.80
C GLY A 83 -8.35 11.27 2.01
N MET A 84 -8.31 10.51 3.12
CA MET A 84 -8.92 10.92 4.38
C MET A 84 -8.27 12.19 4.93
N ALA A 85 -6.94 12.25 4.97
CA ALA A 85 -6.21 13.42 5.47
C ALA A 85 -6.54 14.70 4.69
N GLU A 86 -6.59 14.63 3.35
CA GLU A 86 -6.95 15.77 2.51
C GLU A 86 -8.40 16.20 2.71
N ASN A 87 -9.33 15.24 2.83
CA ASN A 87 -10.74 15.55 3.06
C ASN A 87 -10.97 16.24 4.41
N TYR A 88 -10.36 15.74 5.48
CA TYR A 88 -10.49 16.37 6.80
C TYR A 88 -9.89 17.78 6.81
N ARG A 89 -8.72 17.96 6.18
CA ARG A 89 -8.10 19.28 6.05
C ARG A 89 -8.99 20.27 5.30
N ALA A 90 -9.54 19.86 4.16
CA ALA A 90 -10.43 20.71 3.37
C ALA A 90 -11.67 21.14 4.18
N ILE A 91 -12.26 20.22 4.93
CA ILE A 91 -13.42 20.52 5.80
C ILE A 91 -13.03 21.52 6.90
N GLU A 92 -11.89 21.33 7.57
CA GLU A 92 -11.42 22.25 8.61
C GLU A 92 -11.13 23.65 8.06
N GLU A 93 -10.53 23.75 6.88
CA GLU A 93 -10.27 25.01 6.19
C GLU A 93 -11.58 25.74 5.81
N ASP A 94 -12.55 25.01 5.26
CA ASP A 94 -13.87 25.54 4.87
C ASP A 94 -14.67 26.03 6.07
N VAL A 95 -14.68 25.26 7.17
CA VAL A 95 -15.33 25.65 8.43
C VAL A 95 -14.67 26.90 8.99
N THR A 96 -13.34 26.93 9.02
CA THR A 96 -12.60 28.10 9.53
C THR A 96 -12.85 29.34 8.67
N ALA A 97 -12.86 29.21 7.35
CA ALA A 97 -13.17 30.29 6.42
C ALA A 97 -14.61 30.82 6.61
N SER A 98 -15.57 29.91 6.79
CA SER A 98 -16.96 30.26 7.06
C SER A 98 -17.12 31.06 8.36
N PHE A 99 -16.46 30.62 9.44
CA PHE A 99 -16.48 31.35 10.71
C PHE A 99 -15.81 32.73 10.61
N ARG A 100 -14.67 32.86 9.92
CA ARG A 100 -14.03 34.16 9.67
C ARG A 100 -14.95 35.11 8.90
N SER A 101 -15.65 34.60 7.88
CA SER A 101 -16.60 35.37 7.09
C SER A 101 -17.76 35.89 7.96
N ILE A 102 -18.35 35.02 8.78
CA ILE A 102 -19.43 35.39 9.70
C ILE A 102 -18.95 36.45 10.71
N LEU A 103 -17.79 36.25 11.34
CA LEU A 103 -17.21 37.20 12.28
C LEU A 103 -16.99 38.59 11.64
N GLY A 104 -16.43 38.63 10.43
CA GLY A 104 -16.26 39.89 9.69
C GLY A 104 -17.59 40.55 9.34
N SER A 105 -18.64 39.78 9.02
CA SER A 105 -19.98 40.32 8.75
C SER A 105 -20.70 40.87 9.98
N LEU A 106 -20.35 40.37 11.18
CA LEU A 106 -20.94 40.80 12.46
C LEU A 106 -20.20 42.00 13.08
N GLY A 107 -19.27 42.61 12.35
CA GLY A 107 -18.51 43.77 12.81
C GLY A 107 -17.30 43.42 13.69
N GLY A 108 -16.79 42.20 13.56
CA GLY A 108 -15.42 41.86 13.97
C GLY A 108 -14.36 42.51 13.10
#